data_AF-A0A0Q6W175-F1
#
_entry.id   AF-A0A0Q6W175-F1
#
_cell.length_a   1.000
_cell.length_b   1.000
_cell.length_c   1.000
_cell.angle_alpha   90.00
_cell.angle_beta   90.00
_cell.angle_gamma   90.00
#
_symmetry.space_group_name_H-M   'P 1'
#
loop_
_entity.id
_entity.type
_entity.pdbx_description
1 polymer ?
#
loop_
_entity_poly.entity_id
_entity_poly.type
_entity_poly.pdbx_seq_one_letter_code
_entity_poly.pdbx_strand_id
1 'polypeptide(L)'
;MNPDAAASCVKCGHALSAEPLPVAPDLPVPRAAEEASPFLPTQPPVDLSPAKAPRAAVQDDFDEEAWRAVIGPKGQDHYLPRFREMAAAGGEFQVGWHWPALFLAGYWLLYRKAWLATVLYLVLSTVLAFVVGLFAGAIGTSSDVAGVLAVLGVVVAPPLMAHWVYFRKCRSVVDSVVPGESRERYLERLARRGGTSWAPVVLIGMVAVIGMLAAVALPAYVDYTNRAKVSAVLLDVFPLAHAAGEEFQRTGVMPPLPAVPASPALRPVESLTSDPTSGTIEIRLVLGPSGPAGSIFLVPSADAARHVSWACQVTPRLLKAAPRHCTAVQ
;
A
#
# COMPACT_ATOMS: atom_id res chain seq x y z
N MET A 1 51.89 -37.19 18.79
CA MET A 1 52.58 -37.93 17.70
C MET A 1 53.24 -36.89 16.81
N ASN A 2 54.55 -37.00 16.64
CA ASN A 2 55.42 -36.03 15.98
C ASN A 2 55.16 -36.01 14.45
N PRO A 3 54.86 -34.86 13.81
CA PRO A 3 54.49 -34.80 12.39
C PRO A 3 55.60 -35.17 11.40
N ASP A 4 56.85 -35.27 11.85
CA ASP A 4 58.01 -35.51 10.98
C ASP A 4 58.27 -36.99 10.65
N ALA A 5 57.41 -37.91 11.10
CA ALA A 5 57.56 -39.36 10.88
C ALA A 5 56.64 -39.93 9.77
N ALA A 6 55.97 -39.08 8.98
CA ALA A 6 55.08 -39.53 7.93
C ALA A 6 55.84 -39.90 6.64
N ALA A 7 56.24 -41.17 6.51
CA ALA A 7 56.98 -41.69 5.34
C ALA A 7 56.13 -41.85 4.05
N SER A 8 54.82 -41.54 4.09
CA SER A 8 53.94 -41.61 2.90
C SER A 8 52.71 -40.70 3.04
N CYS A 9 52.17 -40.25 1.91
CA CYS A 9 50.97 -39.41 1.88
C CYS A 9 49.70 -40.22 2.15
N VAL A 10 48.94 -39.85 3.20
CA VAL A 10 47.72 -40.56 3.65
C VAL A 10 46.59 -40.56 2.61
N LYS A 11 46.60 -39.65 1.63
CA LYS A 11 45.51 -39.49 0.65
C LYS A 11 45.73 -40.26 -0.66
N CYS A 12 46.98 -40.55 -1.03
CA CYS A 12 47.31 -41.19 -2.32
C CYS A 12 48.36 -42.31 -2.24
N GLY A 13 48.97 -42.57 -1.07
CA GLY A 13 49.84 -43.74 -0.84
C GLY A 13 51.25 -43.66 -1.42
N HIS A 14 51.65 -42.56 -2.06
CA HIS A 14 53.03 -42.40 -2.56
C HIS A 14 54.02 -41.99 -1.46
N ALA A 15 55.24 -42.50 -1.55
CA ALA A 15 56.37 -42.15 -0.68
C ALA A 15 56.90 -40.75 -1.03
N LEU A 16 57.21 -39.96 0.00
CA LEU A 16 57.82 -38.64 -0.16
C LEU A 16 59.34 -38.83 -0.27
N SER A 17 59.89 -38.71 -1.47
CA SER A 17 61.34 -38.71 -1.68
C SER A 17 61.94 -37.40 -1.17
N ALA A 18 62.77 -37.47 -0.12
CA ALA A 18 63.50 -36.33 0.41
C ALA A 18 64.76 -36.10 -0.43
N GLU A 19 64.69 -35.17 -1.39
CA GLU A 19 65.88 -34.69 -2.08
C GLU A 19 66.33 -33.35 -1.45
N PRO A 20 67.55 -33.24 -0.90
CA PRO A 20 68.01 -32.00 -0.28
C PRO A 20 68.25 -30.92 -1.34
N LEU A 21 67.64 -29.74 -1.17
CA LEU A 21 67.91 -28.56 -1.99
C LEU A 21 69.39 -28.13 -1.86
N PRO A 22 70.07 -27.77 -2.95
CA PRO A 22 71.46 -27.31 -2.91
C PRO A 22 71.58 -25.96 -2.20
N VAL A 23 72.59 -25.86 -1.32
CA VAL A 23 72.99 -24.67 -0.58
C VAL A 23 73.45 -23.57 -1.55
N ALA A 24 72.85 -22.39 -1.47
CA ALA A 24 73.28 -21.22 -2.24
C ALA A 24 74.57 -20.62 -1.61
N PRO A 25 75.57 -20.20 -2.42
CA PRO A 25 76.78 -19.58 -1.89
C PRO A 25 76.57 -18.10 -1.52
N ASP A 26 77.26 -17.67 -0.47
CA ASP A 26 77.30 -16.30 0.04
C ASP A 26 77.81 -15.30 -1.01
N LEU A 27 77.00 -14.29 -1.34
CA LEU A 27 77.42 -13.17 -2.17
C LEU A 27 77.97 -12.02 -1.29
N PRO A 28 79.14 -11.45 -1.62
CA PRO A 28 79.74 -10.35 -0.85
C PRO A 28 79.06 -9.00 -1.13
N VAL A 29 78.90 -8.21 -0.06
CA VAL A 29 78.40 -6.82 -0.08
C VAL A 29 79.47 -5.89 -0.68
N PRO A 30 79.19 -5.09 -1.73
CA PRO A 30 80.11 -4.08 -2.20
C PRO A 30 80.02 -2.80 -1.34
N ARG A 31 81.19 -2.31 -0.93
CA ARG A 31 81.41 -0.99 -0.30
C ARG A 31 81.22 0.13 -1.32
N ALA A 32 80.78 1.27 -0.80
CA ALA A 32 80.65 2.55 -1.51
C ALA A 32 81.91 2.91 -2.31
N ALA A 33 81.70 3.25 -3.58
CA ALA A 33 82.64 4.00 -4.40
C ALA A 33 81.85 5.08 -5.13
N GLU A 34 82.19 6.30 -4.78
CA GLU A 34 81.73 7.57 -5.30
C GLU A 34 82.44 7.85 -6.62
N GLU A 35 81.71 7.85 -7.75
CA GLU A 35 82.22 8.37 -9.02
C GLU A 35 81.05 8.84 -9.89
N ALA A 36 81.04 10.15 -10.16
CA ALA A 36 80.01 10.86 -10.91
C ALA A 36 80.12 10.57 -12.41
N SER A 37 79.01 10.15 -13.03
CA SER A 37 78.89 9.99 -14.49
C SER A 37 77.92 11.04 -15.07
N PRO A 38 78.25 11.77 -16.16
CA PRO A 38 77.48 12.94 -16.61
C PRO A 38 76.31 12.63 -17.56
N PHE A 39 75.82 11.39 -17.65
CA PHE A 39 74.74 11.04 -18.57
C PHE A 39 73.67 10.19 -17.91
N LEU A 40 72.73 10.85 -17.21
CA LEU A 40 71.43 10.29 -16.87
C LEU A 40 70.37 10.90 -17.81
N PRO A 41 69.55 10.08 -18.50
CA PRO A 41 68.41 10.60 -19.25
C PRO A 41 67.48 11.35 -18.30
N THR A 42 67.05 12.54 -18.68
CA THR A 42 66.11 13.37 -17.91
C THR A 42 64.88 12.55 -17.55
N GLN A 43 64.73 12.22 -16.27
CA GLN A 43 63.45 11.74 -15.77
C GLN A 43 62.41 12.82 -16.04
N PRO A 44 61.23 12.49 -16.60
CA PRO A 44 60.15 13.46 -16.69
C PRO A 44 59.82 13.97 -15.28
N PRO A 45 59.34 15.22 -15.15
CA PRO A 45 59.08 15.82 -13.85
C PRO A 45 58.17 14.90 -13.03
N VAL A 46 58.61 14.57 -11.83
CA VAL A 46 57.80 13.90 -10.81
C VAL A 46 56.58 14.77 -10.57
N ASP A 47 55.42 14.32 -11.05
CA ASP A 47 54.15 14.93 -10.74
C ASP A 47 53.90 14.71 -9.24
N LEU A 48 54.07 15.78 -8.46
CA LEU A 48 53.76 15.84 -7.04
C LEU A 48 52.25 16.03 -6.78
N SER A 49 51.39 15.92 -7.81
CA SER A 49 49.97 15.70 -7.58
C SER A 49 49.81 14.47 -6.70
N PRO A 50 48.93 14.48 -5.68
CA PRO A 50 48.63 13.29 -4.92
C PRO A 50 47.99 12.28 -5.88
N ALA A 51 48.83 11.44 -6.48
CA ALA A 51 48.41 10.19 -7.09
C ALA A 51 47.66 9.46 -5.98
N LYS A 52 46.35 9.32 -6.18
CA LYS A 52 45.46 8.54 -5.32
C LYS A 52 46.10 7.17 -5.20
N ALA A 53 46.81 6.95 -4.09
CA ALA A 53 47.50 5.70 -3.82
C ALA A 53 46.50 4.56 -4.09
N PRO A 54 46.90 3.47 -4.76
CA PRO A 54 46.06 2.30 -4.80
C PRO A 54 45.78 1.94 -3.34
N ARG A 55 44.52 2.13 -2.94
CA ARG A 55 44.03 1.97 -1.58
C ARG A 55 44.50 0.60 -1.12
N ALA A 56 45.54 0.58 -0.29
CA ALA A 56 46.05 -0.61 0.34
C ALA A 56 44.87 -1.40 0.89
N ALA A 57 44.87 -2.70 0.62
CA ALA A 57 43.82 -3.63 0.98
C ALA A 57 43.33 -3.37 2.42
N VAL A 58 42.15 -2.77 2.55
CA VAL A 58 41.42 -2.70 3.81
C VAL A 58 40.91 -4.11 4.05
N GLN A 59 41.52 -4.79 5.00
CA GLN A 59 41.04 -6.05 5.52
C GLN A 59 39.58 -5.84 5.98
N ASP A 60 38.66 -6.61 5.38
CA ASP A 60 37.20 -6.44 5.44
C ASP A 60 36.68 -6.41 6.90
N ASP A 61 36.41 -5.22 7.44
CA ASP A 61 35.48 -5.00 8.57
C ASP A 61 34.01 -5.22 8.13
N PHE A 62 33.79 -5.50 6.84
CA PHE A 62 32.49 -5.79 6.26
C PHE A 62 32.25 -7.31 6.25
N ASP A 63 31.55 -7.83 7.25
CA ASP A 63 31.16 -9.24 7.35
C ASP A 63 30.17 -9.63 6.25
N GLU A 64 30.71 -9.95 5.07
CA GLU A 64 29.91 -10.19 3.86
C GLU A 64 28.93 -11.36 4.01
N GLU A 65 29.28 -12.39 4.79
CA GLU A 65 28.39 -13.51 5.09
C GLU A 65 27.17 -13.08 5.89
N ALA A 66 27.36 -12.25 6.94
CA ALA A 66 26.25 -11.70 7.71
C ALA A 66 25.34 -10.83 6.84
N TRP A 67 25.92 -9.99 5.98
CA TRP A 67 25.15 -9.15 5.05
C TRP A 67 24.36 -9.98 4.03
N ARG A 68 24.96 -11.04 3.47
CA ARG A 68 24.25 -12.01 2.61
C ARG A 68 23.08 -12.68 3.34
N ALA A 69 23.29 -13.09 4.60
CA ALA A 69 22.24 -13.69 5.41
C ALA A 69 21.06 -12.73 5.65
N VAL A 70 21.32 -11.46 5.98
CA VAL A 70 20.25 -10.45 6.21
C VAL A 70 19.52 -10.05 4.93
N ILE A 71 20.22 -9.91 3.81
CA ILE A 71 19.60 -9.56 2.52
C ILE A 71 18.70 -10.71 2.04
N GLY A 72 19.13 -11.95 2.29
CA GLY A 72 18.49 -13.15 1.80
C GLY A 72 18.94 -13.51 0.38
N PRO A 73 18.48 -14.63 -0.20
CA PRO A 73 19.01 -15.17 -1.46
C PRO A 73 18.69 -14.31 -2.70
N LYS A 74 17.71 -13.40 -2.62
CA LYS A 74 17.26 -12.61 -3.77
C LYS A 74 17.88 -11.21 -3.78
N GLY A 75 18.69 -10.93 -4.79
CA GLY A 75 19.24 -9.60 -5.07
C GLY A 75 20.54 -9.26 -4.36
N GLN A 76 21.28 -10.26 -3.86
CA GLN A 76 22.58 -10.07 -3.21
C GLN A 76 23.55 -9.30 -4.11
N ASP A 77 23.69 -9.71 -5.38
CA ASP A 77 24.60 -9.09 -6.35
C ASP A 77 24.33 -7.60 -6.58
N HIS A 78 23.06 -7.19 -6.43
CA HIS A 78 22.67 -5.80 -6.60
C HIS A 78 22.96 -4.96 -5.34
N TYR A 79 22.68 -5.48 -4.15
CA TYR A 79 22.77 -4.71 -2.91
C TYR A 79 24.16 -4.75 -2.27
N LEU A 80 24.89 -5.86 -2.36
CA LEU A 80 26.17 -6.03 -1.67
C LEU A 80 27.22 -4.97 -2.04
N PRO A 81 27.50 -4.67 -3.33
CA PRO A 81 28.51 -3.67 -3.68
C PRO A 81 28.16 -2.30 -3.10
N ARG A 82 26.88 -1.91 -3.23
CA ARG A 82 26.38 -0.64 -2.73
C ARG A 82 26.39 -0.56 -1.20
N PHE A 83 26.12 -1.66 -0.52
CA PHE A 83 26.13 -1.74 0.94
C PHE A 83 27.55 -1.65 1.48
N ARG A 84 28.52 -2.24 0.78
CA ARG A 84 29.95 -2.09 1.09
C ARG A 84 30.37 -0.62 0.94
N GLU A 85 29.96 0.06 -0.13
CA GLU A 85 30.22 1.49 -0.32
C GLU A 85 29.56 2.36 0.77
N MET A 86 28.30 2.09 1.10
CA MET A 86 27.57 2.83 2.15
C MET A 86 28.15 2.58 3.54
N ALA A 87 28.60 1.35 3.83
CA ALA A 87 29.29 1.03 5.08
C ALA A 87 30.65 1.73 5.17
N ALA A 88 31.42 1.75 4.08
CA ALA A 88 32.69 2.48 3.99
C ALA A 88 32.51 4.00 4.15
N ALA A 89 31.36 4.55 3.74
CA ALA A 89 30.99 5.95 3.94
C ALA A 89 30.40 6.25 5.33
N GLY A 90 30.53 5.34 6.30
CA GLY A 90 30.03 5.53 7.67
C GLY A 90 28.51 5.40 7.83
N GLY A 91 27.77 5.14 6.75
CA GLY A 91 26.31 5.06 6.74
C GLY A 91 25.58 6.41 6.63
N GLU A 92 26.27 7.44 6.14
CA GLU A 92 25.66 8.72 5.81
C GLU A 92 24.50 8.59 4.81
N PHE A 93 23.62 9.59 4.78
CA PHE A 93 22.50 9.61 3.84
C PHE A 93 23.01 9.71 2.40
N GLN A 94 22.73 8.69 1.60
CA GLN A 94 23.08 8.66 0.18
C GLN A 94 21.83 8.69 -0.68
N VAL A 95 21.77 9.68 -1.57
CA VAL A 95 20.72 9.79 -2.58
C VAL A 95 20.97 8.75 -3.65
N GLY A 96 19.95 7.99 -4.00
CA GLY A 96 20.04 7.04 -5.10
C GLY A 96 18.67 6.68 -5.64
N TRP A 97 18.51 6.73 -6.96
CA TRP A 97 17.25 6.40 -7.62
C TRP A 97 16.91 4.91 -7.54
N HIS A 98 15.66 4.60 -7.24
CA HIS A 98 15.17 3.22 -7.15
C HIS A 98 13.79 3.07 -7.81
N TRP A 99 13.76 2.46 -9.00
CA TRP A 99 12.56 2.34 -9.84
C TRP A 99 11.35 1.68 -9.16
N PRO A 100 11.46 0.51 -8.49
CA PRO A 100 10.29 -0.08 -7.86
C PRO A 100 9.70 0.77 -6.72
N ALA A 101 10.52 1.58 -6.06
CA ALA A 101 10.06 2.41 -4.96
C ALA A 101 9.27 3.64 -5.44
N LEU A 102 9.45 4.07 -6.69
CA LEU A 102 8.65 5.16 -7.27
C LEU A 102 7.17 4.80 -7.33
N PHE A 103 6.87 3.59 -7.81
CA PHE A 103 5.48 3.14 -8.01
C PHE A 103 4.91 2.40 -6.79
N LEU A 104 5.78 1.71 -6.05
CA LEU A 104 5.39 0.74 -5.04
C LEU A 104 6.21 0.91 -3.74
N ALA A 105 6.47 2.14 -3.30
CA ALA A 105 7.27 2.44 -2.10
C ALA A 105 6.86 1.63 -0.86
N GLY A 106 5.60 1.78 -0.43
CA GLY A 106 5.07 1.10 0.76
C GLY A 106 5.08 -0.42 0.61
N TYR A 107 4.71 -0.92 -0.57
CA TYR A 107 4.72 -2.34 -0.89
C TYR A 107 6.14 -2.93 -0.89
N TRP A 108 7.11 -2.22 -1.44
CA TRP A 108 8.52 -2.62 -1.46
C TRP A 108 9.10 -2.71 -0.04
N LEU A 109 8.78 -1.74 0.83
CA LEU A 109 9.20 -1.76 2.24
C LEU A 109 8.57 -2.92 3.01
N LEU A 110 7.26 -3.18 2.82
CA LEU A 110 6.55 -4.31 3.42
C LEU A 110 7.13 -5.65 2.96
N TYR A 111 7.38 -5.78 1.66
CA TYR A 111 7.96 -6.98 1.07
C TYR A 111 9.34 -7.30 1.68
N ARG A 112 10.16 -6.30 2.01
CA ARG A 112 11.48 -6.46 2.66
C ARG A 112 11.45 -6.44 4.19
N LYS A 113 10.25 -6.59 4.78
CA LYS A 113 10.03 -6.59 6.24
C LYS A 113 10.54 -5.33 6.95
N ALA A 114 10.57 -4.19 6.27
CA ALA A 114 10.96 -2.91 6.85
C ALA A 114 9.72 -2.22 7.49
N TRP A 115 9.14 -2.87 8.50
CA TRP A 115 7.86 -2.48 9.11
C TRP A 115 7.88 -1.05 9.68
N LEU A 116 8.93 -0.71 10.46
CA LEU A 116 9.08 0.62 11.02
C LEU A 116 9.18 1.69 9.92
N ALA A 117 9.97 1.45 8.88
CA ALA A 117 10.09 2.36 7.76
C ALA A 117 8.77 2.51 6.99
N THR A 118 7.97 1.44 6.90
CA THR A 118 6.64 1.49 6.28
C THR A 118 5.69 2.37 7.09
N VAL A 119 5.63 2.18 8.41
CA VAL A 119 4.78 3.00 9.29
C VAL A 119 5.22 4.46 9.24
N LEU A 120 6.52 4.72 9.34
CA LEU A 120 7.07 6.07 9.23
C LEU A 120 6.73 6.70 7.87
N TYR A 121 6.81 5.95 6.77
CA TYR A 121 6.39 6.42 5.46
C TYR A 121 4.91 6.80 5.42
N LEU A 122 4.01 5.97 5.94
CA LEU A 122 2.57 6.26 5.97
C LEU A 122 2.24 7.49 6.84
N VAL A 123 2.83 7.57 8.02
CA VAL A 123 2.63 8.69 8.94
C VAL A 123 3.21 9.97 8.34
N LEU A 124 4.46 9.94 7.88
CA LEU A 124 5.12 11.13 7.32
C LEU A 124 4.42 11.62 6.05
N SER A 125 3.90 10.71 5.22
CA SER A 125 3.10 11.09 4.04
C SER A 125 1.82 11.82 4.43
N THR A 126 1.14 11.34 5.48
CA THR A 126 -0.09 11.98 6.01
C THR A 126 0.22 13.32 6.65
N VAL A 127 1.27 13.39 7.46
CA VAL A 127 1.73 14.61 8.12
C VAL A 127 2.17 15.64 7.08
N LEU A 128 2.89 15.23 6.02
CA LEU A 128 3.31 16.13 4.95
C LEU A 128 2.09 16.74 4.24
N ALA A 129 1.09 15.93 3.89
CA ALA A 129 -0.14 16.43 3.27
C ALA A 129 -0.88 17.42 4.17
N PHE A 130 -0.98 17.11 5.47
CA PHE A 130 -1.61 17.99 6.45
C PHE A 130 -0.86 19.31 6.63
N VAL A 131 0.46 19.25 6.80
CA VAL A 131 1.33 20.42 6.97
C VAL A 131 1.28 21.31 5.73
N VAL A 132 1.44 20.74 4.53
CA VAL A 132 1.36 21.50 3.28
C VAL A 132 -0.02 22.15 3.11
N GLY A 133 -1.11 21.45 3.45
CA GLY A 133 -2.47 22.02 3.44
C GLY A 133 -2.64 23.18 4.41
N LEU A 134 -2.12 23.07 5.63
CA LEU A 134 -2.14 24.16 6.62
C LEU A 134 -1.35 25.38 6.14
N PHE A 135 -0.13 25.17 5.66
CA PHE A 135 0.71 26.25 5.15
C PHE A 135 0.08 26.93 3.93
N ALA A 136 -0.56 26.16 3.04
CA ALA A 136 -1.25 26.71 1.89
C ALA A 136 -2.39 27.65 2.27
N GLY A 137 -3.18 27.29 3.29
CA GLY A 137 -4.20 28.18 3.84
C GLY A 137 -3.62 29.47 4.42
N ALA A 138 -2.43 29.42 5.02
CA ALA A 138 -1.77 30.59 5.60
C ALA A 138 -1.19 31.56 4.55
N ILE A 139 -0.71 31.04 3.41
CA ILE A 139 -0.11 31.85 2.33
C ILE A 139 -1.09 32.19 1.19
N GLY A 140 -2.35 31.76 1.30
CA GLY A 140 -3.39 32.02 0.31
C GLY A 140 -3.23 31.25 -1.00
N THR A 141 -2.52 30.12 -1.02
CA THR A 141 -2.46 29.24 -2.20
C THR A 141 -3.71 28.37 -2.28
N SER A 142 -4.11 28.00 -3.50
CA SER A 142 -5.24 27.08 -3.68
C SER A 142 -4.92 25.70 -3.11
N SER A 143 -5.95 25.04 -2.56
CA SER A 143 -5.85 23.67 -2.03
C SER A 143 -5.30 22.68 -3.06
N ASP A 144 -5.54 22.94 -4.34
CA ASP A 144 -5.11 22.08 -5.44
C ASP A 144 -3.58 22.13 -5.62
N VAL A 145 -2.99 23.32 -5.61
CA VAL A 145 -1.52 23.49 -5.75
C VAL A 145 -0.81 22.88 -4.54
N ALA A 146 -1.37 23.08 -3.34
CA ALA A 146 -0.86 22.46 -2.11
C ALA A 146 -0.90 20.93 -2.18
N GLY A 147 -2.02 20.37 -2.63
CA GLY A 147 -2.18 18.93 -2.83
C GLY A 147 -1.16 18.35 -3.80
N VAL A 148 -0.92 19.01 -4.93
CA VAL A 148 0.07 18.57 -5.93
C VAL A 148 1.48 18.54 -5.34
N LEU A 149 1.89 19.59 -4.62
CA LEU A 149 3.22 19.65 -4.00
C LEU A 149 3.41 18.55 -2.94
N ALA A 150 2.39 18.31 -2.12
CA ALA A 150 2.42 17.22 -1.14
C ALA A 150 2.57 15.85 -1.83
N VAL A 151 1.80 15.59 -2.88
CA VAL A 151 1.88 14.33 -3.65
C VAL A 151 3.24 14.16 -4.30
N LEU A 152 3.80 15.20 -4.92
CA LEU A 152 5.14 15.14 -5.51
C LEU A 152 6.21 14.77 -4.47
N GLY A 153 6.15 15.37 -3.28
CA GLY A 153 7.04 15.02 -2.17
C GLY A 153 6.92 13.56 -1.75
N VAL A 154 5.69 13.06 -1.57
CA VAL A 154 5.42 11.65 -1.21
C VAL A 154 5.88 10.67 -2.29
N VAL A 155 5.78 11.02 -3.57
CA VAL A 155 6.14 10.14 -4.68
C VAL A 155 7.65 10.14 -4.97
N VAL A 156 8.30 11.31 -4.89
CA VAL A 156 9.71 11.47 -5.28
C VAL A 156 10.68 11.15 -4.14
N ALA A 157 10.32 11.41 -2.88
CA ALA A 157 11.24 11.15 -1.77
C ALA A 157 11.57 9.65 -1.58
N PRO A 158 10.60 8.71 -1.51
CA PRO A 158 10.90 7.29 -1.30
C PRO A 158 11.88 6.66 -2.31
N PRO A 159 11.76 6.86 -3.64
CA PRO A 159 12.70 6.29 -4.58
C PRO A 159 14.12 6.83 -4.43
N LEU A 160 14.31 8.07 -3.96
CA LEU A 160 15.62 8.65 -3.67
C LEU A 160 16.26 8.07 -2.40
N MET A 161 15.43 7.64 -1.46
CA MET A 161 15.85 7.20 -0.12
C MET A 161 15.90 5.67 0.03
N ALA A 162 15.33 4.92 -0.91
CA ALA A 162 15.05 3.49 -0.75
C ALA A 162 16.29 2.67 -0.37
N HIS A 163 17.41 2.90 -1.06
CA HIS A 163 18.66 2.20 -0.78
C HIS A 163 19.17 2.46 0.64
N TRP A 164 19.16 3.73 1.07
CA TRP A 164 19.61 4.13 2.39
C TRP A 164 18.71 3.58 3.51
N VAL A 165 17.38 3.65 3.32
CA VAL A 165 16.42 3.12 4.31
C VAL A 165 16.62 1.61 4.50
N TYR A 166 16.79 0.87 3.41
CA TYR A 166 17.02 -0.57 3.48
C TYR A 166 18.39 -0.92 4.06
N PHE A 167 19.44 -0.18 3.67
CA PHE A 167 20.76 -0.31 4.27
C PHE A 167 20.72 -0.11 5.79
N ARG A 168 20.08 0.96 6.27
CA ARG A 168 19.96 1.25 7.71
C ARG A 168 19.22 0.14 8.47
N LYS A 169 18.17 -0.42 7.87
CA LYS A 169 17.45 -1.58 8.43
C LYS A 169 18.35 -2.82 8.50
N CYS A 170 19.10 -3.11 7.44
CA CYS A 170 19.99 -4.27 7.43
C CYS A 170 21.13 -4.09 8.43
N ARG A 171 21.74 -2.90 8.47
CA ARG A 171 22.79 -2.54 9.42
C ARG A 171 22.33 -2.71 10.87
N SER A 172 21.14 -2.21 11.23
CA SER A 172 20.65 -2.36 12.62
C SER A 172 20.43 -3.82 13.03
N VAL A 173 20.26 -4.73 12.07
CA VAL A 173 20.08 -6.16 12.33
C VAL A 173 21.44 -6.87 12.42
N VAL A 174 22.39 -6.52 11.54
CA VAL A 174 23.77 -7.02 11.58
C VAL A 174 24.47 -6.57 12.88
N ASP A 175 24.35 -5.29 13.23
CA ASP A 175 24.98 -4.71 14.42
C ASP A 175 24.35 -5.22 15.75
N SER A 176 23.21 -5.92 15.67
CA SER A 176 22.55 -6.54 16.84
C SER A 176 23.21 -7.87 17.24
N VAL A 177 24.44 -7.78 17.74
CA VAL A 177 25.23 -8.91 18.22
C VAL A 177 24.79 -9.34 19.62
N VAL A 178 24.58 -10.65 19.81
CA VAL A 178 24.24 -11.24 21.12
C VAL A 178 25.49 -11.92 21.68
N PRO A 179 25.99 -11.53 22.87
CA PRO A 179 27.17 -12.14 23.46
C PRO A 179 27.03 -13.65 23.66
N GLY A 180 28.08 -14.42 23.33
CA GLY A 180 28.11 -15.87 23.52
C GLY A 180 27.31 -16.70 22.51
N GLU A 181 26.76 -16.07 21.45
CA GLU A 181 26.07 -16.78 20.39
C GLU A 181 27.05 -17.41 19.39
N SER A 182 26.79 -18.67 19.00
CA SER A 182 27.54 -19.35 17.94
C SER A 182 27.29 -18.71 16.57
N ARG A 183 28.29 -18.69 15.70
CA ARG A 183 28.22 -18.15 14.32
C ARG A 183 27.00 -18.65 13.53
N GLU A 184 26.69 -19.94 13.61
CA GLU A 184 25.55 -20.54 12.91
C GLU A 184 24.21 -19.95 13.36
N ARG A 185 23.95 -19.92 14.68
CA ARG A 185 22.76 -19.28 15.27
C ARG A 185 22.66 -17.79 14.94
N TYR A 186 23.80 -17.09 14.92
CA TYR A 186 23.85 -15.69 14.49
C TYR A 186 23.36 -15.54 13.04
N LEU A 187 23.91 -16.30 12.10
CA LEU A 187 23.51 -16.27 10.69
C LEU A 187 22.06 -16.69 10.48
N GLU A 188 21.57 -17.70 11.19
CA GLU A 188 20.16 -18.11 11.15
C GLU A 188 19.22 -17.01 11.64
N ARG A 189 19.57 -16.31 12.73
CA ARG A 189 18.78 -15.17 13.22
C ARG A 189 18.72 -14.06 12.19
N LEU A 190 19.86 -13.74 11.57
CA LEU A 190 19.95 -12.75 10.50
C LEU A 190 19.06 -13.13 9.33
N ALA A 191 19.10 -14.39 8.88
CA ALA A 191 18.25 -14.89 7.81
C ALA A 191 16.74 -14.83 8.14
N ARG A 192 16.36 -15.12 9.40
CA ARG A 192 14.96 -15.05 9.86
C ARG A 192 14.42 -13.62 9.93
N ARG A 193 15.18 -12.69 10.52
CA ARG A 193 14.83 -11.25 10.63
C ARG A 193 14.97 -10.51 9.30
N GLY A 194 15.86 -10.99 8.45
CA GLY A 194 16.15 -10.50 7.11
C GLY A 194 15.20 -11.03 6.04
N GLY A 195 15.66 -10.89 4.80
CA GLY A 195 15.01 -11.40 3.61
C GLY A 195 13.70 -10.72 3.26
N THR A 196 12.88 -11.45 2.50
CA THR A 196 11.62 -10.98 1.93
C THR A 196 10.45 -11.81 2.44
N SER A 197 9.26 -11.21 2.58
CA SER A 197 8.02 -11.90 2.96
C SER A 197 6.90 -11.66 1.95
N TRP A 198 6.27 -12.74 1.51
CA TRP A 198 5.08 -12.70 0.63
C TRP A 198 3.78 -12.42 1.40
N ALA A 199 3.75 -12.65 2.72
CA ALA A 199 2.54 -12.52 3.53
C ALA A 199 1.83 -11.16 3.41
N PRO A 200 2.50 -9.99 3.58
CA PRO A 200 1.81 -8.69 3.46
C PRO A 200 1.35 -8.40 2.03
N VAL A 201 2.08 -8.91 1.03
CA VAL A 201 1.72 -8.78 -0.38
C VAL A 201 0.36 -9.42 -0.64
N VAL A 202 0.18 -10.66 -0.20
CA VAL A 202 -1.08 -11.37 -0.45
C VAL A 202 -2.20 -10.91 0.45
N LEU A 203 -1.90 -10.45 1.67
CA LEU A 203 -2.91 -9.77 2.48
C LEU A 203 -3.51 -8.56 1.75
N ILE A 204 -2.67 -7.69 1.19
CA ILE A 204 -3.13 -6.53 0.41
C ILE A 204 -3.91 -6.98 -0.82
N GLY A 205 -3.44 -8.01 -1.53
CA GLY A 205 -4.14 -8.58 -2.68
C GLY A 205 -5.54 -9.12 -2.33
N MET A 206 -5.68 -9.83 -1.22
CA MET A 206 -6.97 -10.34 -0.74
C MET A 206 -7.93 -9.21 -0.40
N VAL A 207 -7.46 -8.19 0.33
CA VAL A 207 -8.27 -7.01 0.66
C VAL A 207 -8.72 -6.27 -0.60
N ALA A 208 -7.85 -6.12 -1.60
CA ALA A 208 -8.19 -5.48 -2.86
C ALA A 208 -9.29 -6.24 -3.64
N VAL A 209 -9.19 -7.57 -3.70
CA VAL A 209 -10.22 -8.42 -4.35
C VAL A 209 -11.55 -8.30 -3.63
N ILE A 210 -11.56 -8.39 -2.30
CA ILE A 210 -12.78 -8.24 -1.49
C ILE A 210 -13.40 -6.85 -1.70
N GLY A 211 -12.59 -5.79 -1.71
CA GLY A 211 -13.04 -4.42 -1.97
C GLY A 211 -13.68 -4.26 -3.34
N MET A 212 -13.09 -4.87 -4.39
CA MET A 212 -13.64 -4.84 -5.74
C MET A 212 -15.00 -5.57 -5.82
N LEU A 213 -15.10 -6.76 -5.22
CA LEU A 213 -16.36 -7.50 -5.17
C LEU A 213 -17.44 -6.72 -4.40
N ALA A 214 -17.07 -6.09 -3.27
CA ALA A 214 -17.97 -5.28 -2.48
C ALA A 214 -18.47 -4.03 -3.23
N ALA A 215 -17.59 -3.36 -3.98
CA ALA A 215 -17.96 -2.18 -4.77
C ALA A 215 -19.04 -2.48 -5.83
N VAL A 216 -19.07 -3.70 -6.37
CA VAL A 216 -20.11 -4.15 -7.32
C VAL A 216 -21.35 -4.67 -6.60
N ALA A 217 -21.18 -5.43 -5.52
CA ALA A 217 -22.28 -6.08 -4.82
C ALA A 217 -23.13 -5.10 -3.97
N LEU A 218 -22.49 -4.13 -3.31
CA LEU A 218 -23.16 -3.20 -2.39
C LEU A 218 -24.23 -2.33 -3.10
N PRO A 219 -23.96 -1.67 -4.25
CA PRO A 219 -24.98 -0.89 -4.94
C PRO A 219 -26.20 -1.73 -5.36
N ALA A 220 -25.96 -2.95 -5.84
CA ALA A 220 -27.02 -3.85 -6.26
C ALA A 220 -27.89 -4.30 -5.08
N TYR A 221 -27.28 -4.59 -3.93
CA TYR A 221 -28.02 -4.94 -2.70
C TYR A 221 -28.86 -3.77 -2.18
N VAL A 222 -28.33 -2.54 -2.22
CA VAL A 222 -29.08 -1.33 -1.85
C VAL A 222 -30.28 -1.13 -2.77
N ASP A 223 -30.12 -1.31 -4.08
CA ASP A 223 -31.24 -1.23 -5.02
C ASP A 223 -32.33 -2.27 -4.74
N TYR A 224 -31.94 -3.51 -4.45
CA TYR A 224 -32.88 -4.60 -4.11
C TYR A 224 -33.67 -4.30 -2.84
N THR A 225 -32.98 -3.89 -1.77
CA THR A 225 -33.62 -3.57 -0.49
C THR A 225 -34.53 -2.35 -0.60
N ASN A 226 -34.17 -1.34 -1.41
CA ASN A 226 -35.01 -0.20 -1.69
C ASN A 226 -36.29 -0.59 -2.45
N ARG A 227 -36.20 -1.50 -3.43
CA ARG A 227 -37.39 -2.05 -4.12
C ARG A 227 -38.31 -2.82 -3.20
N ALA A 228 -37.76 -3.63 -2.31
CA ALA A 228 -38.54 -4.36 -1.32
C ALA A 228 -39.29 -3.40 -0.38
N LYS A 229 -38.61 -2.36 0.12
CA LYS A 229 -39.23 -1.33 0.96
C LYS A 229 -40.37 -0.59 0.25
N VAL A 230 -40.18 -0.14 -0.99
CA VAL A 230 -41.24 0.52 -1.76
C VAL A 230 -42.43 -0.41 -1.99
N SER A 231 -42.17 -1.68 -2.32
CA SER A 231 -43.22 -2.68 -2.51
C SER A 231 -44.00 -2.94 -1.22
N ALA A 232 -43.32 -2.99 -0.06
CA ALA A 232 -43.96 -3.14 1.23
C ALA A 232 -44.90 -1.95 1.53
N VAL A 233 -44.42 -0.71 1.36
CA VAL A 233 -45.25 0.50 1.53
C VAL A 233 -46.50 0.47 0.66
N LEU A 234 -46.36 0.06 -0.61
CA LEU A 234 -47.49 -0.04 -1.52
C LEU A 234 -48.52 -1.08 -1.04
N LEU A 235 -48.07 -2.24 -0.56
CA LEU A 235 -48.97 -3.28 -0.03
C LEU A 235 -49.78 -2.80 1.18
N ASP A 236 -49.22 -1.92 2.01
CA ASP A 236 -49.94 -1.37 3.17
C ASP A 236 -50.94 -0.28 2.77
N VAL A 237 -50.66 0.49 1.70
CA VAL A 237 -51.51 1.61 1.27
C VAL A 237 -52.62 1.18 0.31
N PHE A 238 -52.41 0.16 -0.52
CA PHE A 238 -53.43 -0.30 -1.49
C PHE A 238 -54.80 -0.62 -0.87
N PRO A 239 -54.92 -1.28 0.29
CA PRO A 239 -56.21 -1.51 0.95
C PRO A 239 -56.92 -0.20 1.34
N LEU A 240 -56.18 0.83 1.75
CA LEU A 240 -56.73 2.13 2.10
C LEU A 240 -57.24 2.86 0.85
N ALA A 241 -56.49 2.82 -0.24
CA ALA A 241 -56.90 3.37 -1.53
C ALA A 241 -58.15 2.66 -2.07
N HIS A 242 -58.22 1.32 -1.93
CA HIS A 242 -59.39 0.55 -2.34
C HIS A 242 -60.64 0.94 -1.53
N ALA A 243 -60.54 1.01 -0.20
CA ALA A 243 -61.64 1.43 0.66
C ALA A 243 -62.11 2.86 0.36
N ALA A 244 -61.18 3.79 0.09
CA ALA A 244 -61.54 5.15 -0.34
C ALA A 244 -62.26 5.17 -1.69
N GLY A 245 -61.86 4.30 -2.62
CA GLY A 245 -62.54 4.13 -3.90
C GLY A 245 -63.97 3.60 -3.78
N GLU A 246 -64.21 2.62 -2.89
CA GLU A 246 -65.56 2.10 -2.63
C GLU A 246 -66.48 3.18 -2.03
N GLU A 247 -65.96 3.99 -1.11
CA GLU A 247 -66.74 5.08 -0.51
C GLU A 247 -67.05 6.19 -1.52
N PHE A 248 -66.09 6.51 -2.41
CA PHE A 248 -66.30 7.43 -3.51
C PHE A 248 -67.41 6.95 -4.45
N GLN A 249 -67.51 5.65 -4.73
CA GLN A 249 -68.60 5.08 -5.53
C GLN A 249 -69.97 5.25 -4.89
N ARG A 250 -70.03 5.20 -3.55
CA ARG A 250 -71.27 5.34 -2.78
C ARG A 250 -71.71 6.79 -2.65
N THR A 251 -70.79 7.67 -2.28
CA THR A 251 -71.10 9.06 -1.87
C THR A 251 -70.81 10.11 -2.95
N GLY A 252 -69.98 9.78 -3.94
CA GLY A 252 -69.48 10.73 -4.93
C GLY A 252 -68.44 11.72 -4.40
N VAL A 253 -68.00 11.57 -3.14
CA VAL A 253 -67.00 12.46 -2.50
C VAL A 253 -65.85 11.61 -1.98
N MET A 254 -64.60 12.05 -2.20
CA MET A 254 -63.42 11.32 -1.71
C MET A 254 -63.27 11.52 -0.19
N PRO A 255 -63.21 10.45 0.62
CA PRO A 255 -63.01 10.59 2.05
C PRO A 255 -61.56 11.00 2.36
N PRO A 256 -61.33 11.84 3.39
CA PRO A 256 -59.97 12.08 3.89
C PRO A 256 -59.42 10.78 4.48
N LEU A 257 -58.23 10.37 4.05
CA LEU A 257 -57.58 9.18 4.60
C LEU A 257 -57.04 9.44 6.01
N PRO A 258 -57.19 8.51 6.96
CA PRO A 258 -56.51 8.63 8.25
C PRO A 258 -55.00 8.57 8.02
N ALA A 259 -54.24 9.45 8.71
CA ALA A 259 -52.80 9.37 8.72
C ALA A 259 -52.39 7.99 9.25
N VAL A 260 -51.73 7.17 8.43
CA VAL A 260 -51.18 5.89 8.88
C VAL A 260 -50.12 6.22 9.92
N PRO A 261 -50.27 5.81 11.20
CA PRO A 261 -49.25 6.07 12.19
C PRO A 261 -47.96 5.39 11.72
N ALA A 262 -46.87 6.15 11.70
CA ALA A 262 -45.55 5.63 11.39
C ALA A 262 -45.20 4.52 12.41
N SER A 263 -45.57 3.28 12.09
CA SER A 263 -45.23 2.15 12.95
C SER A 263 -43.72 1.95 12.87
N PRO A 264 -43.04 1.73 14.01
CA PRO A 264 -41.60 1.50 14.02
C PRO A 264 -41.18 0.25 13.23
N ALA A 265 -42.12 -0.67 12.92
CA ALA A 265 -41.90 -1.81 12.04
C ALA A 265 -42.02 -1.46 10.53
N LEU A 266 -42.60 -0.30 10.19
CA LEU A 266 -42.98 0.14 8.83
C LEU A 266 -42.21 1.38 8.37
N ARG A 267 -40.97 1.56 8.82
CA ARG A 267 -40.05 2.53 8.19
C ARG A 267 -39.88 2.11 6.72
N PRO A 268 -40.41 2.90 5.78
CA PRO A 268 -39.95 4.28 5.62
C PRO A 268 -41.03 5.36 5.46
N VAL A 269 -42.31 5.11 5.81
CA VAL A 269 -43.39 6.11 5.60
C VAL A 269 -43.34 7.22 6.65
N GLU A 270 -43.21 8.47 6.20
CA GLU A 270 -43.22 9.67 7.05
C GLU A 270 -44.62 10.27 7.19
N SER A 271 -45.37 10.36 6.10
CA SER A 271 -46.73 10.91 6.11
C SER A 271 -47.57 10.37 4.95
N LEU A 272 -48.88 10.22 5.21
CA LEU A 272 -49.90 9.93 4.22
C LEU A 272 -50.89 11.09 4.19
N THR A 273 -51.12 11.68 3.02
CA THR A 273 -52.09 12.77 2.83
C THR A 273 -52.90 12.55 1.57
N SER A 274 -54.19 12.89 1.60
CA SER A 274 -55.07 12.86 0.42
C SER A 274 -55.47 14.29 0.02
N ASP A 275 -55.36 14.65 -1.25
CA ASP A 275 -55.89 15.91 -1.77
C ASP A 275 -57.42 15.81 -1.93
N PRO A 276 -58.22 16.63 -1.23
CA PRO A 276 -59.68 16.58 -1.31
C PRO A 276 -60.24 17.00 -2.68
N THR A 277 -59.45 17.66 -3.53
CA THR A 277 -59.90 18.17 -4.84
C THR A 277 -59.65 17.16 -5.95
N SER A 278 -58.44 16.60 -6.02
CA SER A 278 -58.06 15.62 -7.05
C SER A 278 -58.27 14.16 -6.62
N GLY A 279 -58.45 13.91 -5.32
CA GLY A 279 -58.48 12.56 -4.75
C GLY A 279 -57.12 11.85 -4.75
N THR A 280 -56.03 12.54 -5.11
CA THR A 280 -54.69 11.96 -5.16
C THR A 280 -54.17 11.66 -3.75
N ILE A 281 -53.67 10.45 -3.55
CA ILE A 281 -53.03 10.03 -2.30
C ILE A 281 -51.52 10.25 -2.43
N GLU A 282 -50.95 11.15 -1.64
CA GLU A 282 -49.51 11.36 -1.52
C GLU A 282 -48.95 10.59 -0.31
N ILE A 283 -47.93 9.78 -0.56
CA ILE A 283 -47.19 9.01 0.45
C ILE A 283 -45.75 9.53 0.46
N ARG A 284 -45.31 10.18 1.54
CA ARG A 284 -43.92 10.62 1.70
C ARG A 284 -43.13 9.56 2.42
N LEU A 285 -41.96 9.22 1.89
CA LEU A 285 -41.10 8.19 2.46
C LEU A 285 -39.61 8.48 2.28
N VAL A 286 -38.81 7.94 3.20
CA VAL A 286 -37.35 8.04 3.20
C VAL A 286 -36.72 6.66 3.36
N LEU A 287 -36.07 6.13 2.30
CA LEU A 287 -35.60 4.74 2.24
C LEU A 287 -34.36 4.40 3.10
N GLY A 288 -34.23 5.01 4.28
CA GLY A 288 -33.12 4.85 5.23
C GLY A 288 -32.47 6.19 5.57
N PRO A 289 -31.57 6.25 6.57
CA PRO A 289 -30.99 7.51 7.08
C PRO A 289 -30.21 8.31 6.01
N SER A 290 -29.78 7.66 4.94
CA SER A 290 -29.14 8.27 3.76
C SER A 290 -29.75 7.77 2.44
N GLY A 291 -30.93 7.17 2.50
CA GLY A 291 -31.64 6.66 1.33
C GLY A 291 -32.32 7.79 0.54
N PRO A 292 -32.76 7.53 -0.71
CA PRO A 292 -33.53 8.50 -1.46
C PRO A 292 -34.85 8.78 -0.72
N ALA A 293 -35.09 10.06 -0.44
CA ALA A 293 -36.37 10.59 -0.03
C ALA A 293 -37.23 10.89 -1.26
N GLY A 294 -38.51 10.60 -1.17
CA GLY A 294 -39.45 10.93 -2.24
C GLY A 294 -40.89 10.65 -1.88
N SER A 295 -41.77 10.99 -2.82
CA SER A 295 -43.20 10.76 -2.69
C SER A 295 -43.67 9.72 -3.71
N ILE A 296 -44.61 8.89 -3.28
CA ILE A 296 -45.44 8.05 -4.16
C ILE A 296 -46.82 8.71 -4.23
N PHE A 297 -47.37 8.84 -5.42
CA PHE A 297 -48.69 9.38 -5.69
C PHE A 297 -49.58 8.29 -6.28
N LEU A 298 -50.73 8.05 -5.66
CA LEU A 298 -51.79 7.23 -6.24
C LEU A 298 -52.87 8.17 -6.77
N VAL A 299 -52.97 8.26 -8.09
CA VAL A 299 -53.91 9.13 -8.78
C VAL A 299 -55.15 8.32 -9.17
N PRO A 300 -56.34 8.65 -8.63
CA PRO A 300 -57.57 7.98 -9.03
C PRO A 300 -58.04 8.47 -10.40
N SER A 301 -58.59 7.57 -11.21
CA SER A 301 -59.28 7.87 -12.46
C SER A 301 -60.60 7.10 -12.49
N ALA A 302 -61.71 7.83 -12.61
CA ALA A 302 -63.05 7.25 -12.65
C ALA A 302 -63.56 7.14 -14.10
N ASP A 303 -64.13 6.00 -14.46
CA ASP A 303 -64.80 5.82 -15.75
C ASP A 303 -66.25 6.37 -15.74
N ALA A 304 -66.90 6.39 -16.90
CA ALA A 304 -68.30 6.81 -17.03
C ALA A 304 -69.30 5.93 -16.23
N ALA A 305 -68.89 4.73 -15.81
CA ALA A 305 -69.64 3.81 -14.97
C ALA A 305 -69.31 3.96 -13.47
N ARG A 306 -68.51 4.96 -13.10
CA ARG A 306 -67.99 5.22 -11.73
C ARG A 306 -67.06 4.15 -11.18
N HIS A 307 -66.43 3.31 -12.00
CA HIS A 307 -65.32 2.47 -11.56
C HIS A 307 -64.06 3.30 -11.36
N VAL A 308 -63.45 3.19 -10.18
CA VAL A 308 -62.21 3.90 -9.85
C VAL A 308 -61.01 3.00 -10.16
N SER A 309 -60.11 3.49 -10.99
CA SER A 309 -58.80 2.91 -11.26
C SER A 309 -57.70 3.77 -10.64
N TRP A 310 -56.61 3.17 -10.17
CA TRP A 310 -55.52 3.89 -9.52
C TRP A 310 -54.24 3.82 -10.36
N ALA A 311 -53.71 4.98 -10.75
CA ALA A 311 -52.41 5.09 -11.39
C ALA A 311 -51.33 5.37 -10.34
N CYS A 312 -50.25 4.58 -10.35
CA CYS A 312 -49.09 4.81 -9.49
C CYS A 312 -48.09 5.73 -10.19
N GLN A 313 -47.77 6.86 -9.56
CA GLN A 313 -46.70 7.76 -9.97
C GLN A 313 -45.70 7.95 -8.83
N VAL A 314 -44.41 8.10 -9.14
CA VAL A 314 -43.35 8.26 -8.14
C VAL A 314 -42.40 9.38 -8.53
N THR A 315 -41.78 10.03 -7.55
CA THR A 315 -40.73 11.01 -7.85
C THR A 315 -39.55 10.34 -8.58
N PRO A 316 -38.84 11.05 -9.48
CA PRO A 316 -37.74 10.47 -10.25
C PRO A 316 -36.65 9.78 -9.41
N ARG A 317 -36.42 10.26 -8.18
CA ARG A 317 -35.48 9.66 -7.22
C ARG A 317 -35.90 8.27 -6.73
N LEU A 318 -37.19 7.98 -6.70
CA LEU A 318 -37.74 6.69 -6.30
C LEU A 318 -38.04 5.76 -7.48
N LEU A 319 -38.01 6.27 -8.73
CA LEU A 319 -38.36 5.51 -9.92
C LEU A 319 -37.60 4.19 -10.06
N LYS A 320 -36.30 4.17 -9.78
CA LYS A 320 -35.47 2.95 -9.85
C LYS A 320 -35.86 1.90 -8.81
N ALA A 321 -36.39 2.35 -7.67
CA ALA A 321 -36.85 1.51 -6.57
C ALA A 321 -38.34 1.14 -6.70
N ALA A 322 -39.10 1.80 -7.57
CA ALA A 322 -40.51 1.50 -7.74
C ALA A 322 -40.76 0.24 -8.60
N PRO A 323 -41.88 -0.45 -8.38
CA PRO A 323 -42.36 -1.50 -9.28
C PRO A 323 -42.57 -0.98 -10.71
N ARG A 324 -42.54 -1.88 -11.68
CA ARG A 324 -42.63 -1.54 -13.12
C ARG A 324 -43.95 -0.87 -13.54
N HIS A 325 -45.02 -1.03 -12.76
CA HIS A 325 -46.32 -0.40 -13.04
C HIS A 325 -46.40 1.06 -12.59
N CYS A 326 -45.43 1.52 -11.78
CA CYS A 326 -45.35 2.92 -11.36
C CYS A 326 -44.55 3.73 -12.38
N THR A 327 -45.02 4.93 -12.70
CA THR A 327 -44.40 5.84 -13.66
C THR A 327 -43.78 7.05 -12.95
N ALA A 328 -42.88 7.78 -13.61
CA ALA A 328 -42.35 9.01 -13.03
C ALA A 328 -43.42 10.11 -13.07
N VAL A 329 -43.57 10.87 -11.98
CA VAL A 329 -44.29 12.15 -12.01
C VAL A 329 -43.57 13.08 -12.97
N GLN A 330 -44.31 13.69 -13.89
CA GLN A 330 -43.81 14.68 -14.85
C GLN A 330 -43.58 16.04 -14.18
#